data_AF-A0A8I0T6K0-F1
#
_entry.id   AF-A0A8I0T6K0-F1
#
_cell.length_a   1.000
_cell.length_b   1.000
_cell.length_c   1.000
_cell.angle_alpha   90.00
_cell.angle_beta   90.00
_cell.angle_gamma   90.00
#
_symmetry.space_group_name_H-M   'P 1'
#
loop_
_entity.id
_entity.type
_entity.pdbx_description
1 polymer ?
#
loop_
_entity_poly.entity_id
_entity_poly.type
_entity_poly.pdbx_seq_one_letter_code
_entity_poly.pdbx_strand_id
1 'polypeptide(L)'
;MRSFIKQNISKKSLLACAVSLALIGCGGSDNDNNTNSQIDNGNSGSVNNDTKAGTKTITAIDGYLINAVICNDTNNNLVCEDEEVLKTQNSKGETVNLVTNANGQVVVTENVNVLVKAVAGQTVDADTNEVIKQGYTLASHSDSDIVSPFSTLASLNSMSMEALADHIDVDADVIKSDFVAAKAIQKTSEDAKEAHLVARSVVRLLPEDLSQLLGNASHNEALLSDTVTISNIADDVALDNIDNLIIEKDESGFFVSDTTKNDNDEVTPEPEPAPATLQTTLEQGNGQWYSGSFNSELLNDETVELFTFTNGTVSAGASTFSYTIEGNTIIAEGEKTHIIYSSDSLILGLDPEAQDMVFFAKHYDLSRENAAAFSAEALSNQTLYAVMDDNASGYQSPEPMLIKQTFKSDGKVVFESMLNNESFEGTWSVNDAGVLIVVSVDEGNTKTEHYYRSKSTADVYLVRAELNHTLPMVVTTNYETAKAIFDKFVF
;
A
#
# COMPACT_ATOMS: atom_id res chain seq x y z
N MET A 1 -11.97 28.62 42.01
CA MET A 1 -10.57 28.84 42.46
C MET A 1 -10.08 27.51 43.04
N ARG A 2 -9.03 26.94 42.44
CA ARG A 2 -8.39 25.63 42.74
C ARG A 2 -9.26 24.41 42.35
N SER A 3 -8.75 23.35 41.74
CA SER A 3 -7.38 22.86 41.67
C SER A 3 -7.15 22.15 40.33
N PHE A 4 -6.05 22.49 39.66
CA PHE A 4 -5.41 21.61 38.69
C PHE A 4 -5.15 20.27 39.36
N ILE A 5 -5.72 19.19 38.82
CA ILE A 5 -5.23 17.84 39.08
C ILE A 5 -4.21 17.57 37.99
N LYS A 6 -2.92 17.69 38.35
CA LYS A 6 -1.85 16.98 37.65
C LYS A 6 -2.13 15.50 37.85
N GLN A 7 -2.67 14.84 36.84
CA GLN A 7 -2.64 13.39 36.76
C GLN A 7 -1.17 13.02 36.52
N ASN A 8 -0.57 12.32 37.48
CA ASN A 8 0.71 11.67 37.26
C ASN A 8 0.43 10.51 36.30
N ILE A 9 0.80 10.65 35.02
CA ILE A 9 0.88 9.51 34.12
C ILE A 9 1.88 8.53 34.76
N SER A 10 1.41 7.31 35.02
CA SER A 10 2.26 6.24 35.49
C SER A 10 3.24 5.92 34.36
N LYS A 11 4.54 6.08 34.59
CA LYS A 11 5.61 5.84 33.60
C LYS A 11 5.63 4.41 33.02
N LYS A 12 4.80 3.51 33.57
CA LYS A 12 4.60 2.14 33.10
C LYS A 12 3.72 2.04 31.86
N SER A 13 2.89 3.05 31.57
CA SER A 13 1.94 3.10 30.42
C SER A 13 2.59 3.42 29.09
N LEU A 14 3.49 4.43 29.06
CA LEU A 14 4.24 4.78 27.84
C LEU A 14 4.98 3.58 27.25
N LEU A 15 5.42 2.66 28.12
CA LEU A 15 6.26 1.54 27.81
C LEU A 15 5.65 0.49 26.85
N ALA A 16 4.33 0.48 26.62
CA ALA A 16 3.60 -0.56 25.87
C ALA A 16 3.46 -0.31 24.35
N CYS A 17 4.10 0.72 23.81
CA CYS A 17 3.69 1.31 22.54
C CYS A 17 4.78 1.24 21.48
N ALA A 18 5.17 0.05 21.02
CA ALA A 18 6.20 -0.08 20.01
C ALA A 18 5.84 -0.98 18.82
N VAL A 19 5.35 -0.38 17.75
CA VAL A 19 4.80 -1.03 16.58
C VAL A 19 4.90 -0.18 15.32
N SER A 20 5.37 -0.80 14.23
CA SER A 20 4.69 -0.71 12.92
C SER A 20 5.17 -1.69 11.86
N LEU A 21 4.33 -1.81 10.82
CA LEU A 21 4.57 -2.00 9.39
C LEU A 21 5.70 -2.93 8.93
N ALA A 22 5.33 -3.73 7.94
CA ALA A 22 6.27 -4.31 7.03
C ALA A 22 5.70 -4.44 5.63
N LEU A 23 6.59 -4.49 4.68
CA LEU A 23 6.39 -5.19 3.43
C LEU A 23 7.16 -6.52 3.55
N ILE A 24 6.56 -7.59 3.04
CA ILE A 24 7.08 -8.96 3.12
C ILE A 24 8.25 -9.10 2.16
N GLY A 25 9.43 -9.47 2.68
CA GLY A 25 10.54 -10.04 1.93
C GLY A 25 10.60 -11.56 2.14
N CYS A 26 10.79 -12.31 1.06
CA CYS A 26 11.12 -13.73 1.02
C CYS A 26 12.12 -13.88 -0.13
N GLY A 27 13.29 -14.53 -0.05
CA GLY A 27 14.01 -15.20 1.02
C GLY A 27 15.40 -15.54 0.48
N GLY A 28 16.44 -15.50 1.33
CA GLY A 28 17.81 -15.86 0.98
C GLY A 28 18.34 -16.89 1.98
N SER A 29 18.52 -18.12 1.53
CA SER A 29 19.16 -19.19 2.29
C SER A 29 20.61 -19.30 1.82
N ASP A 30 21.54 -18.82 2.63
CA ASP A 30 22.97 -19.13 2.48
C ASP A 30 23.39 -20.10 3.59
N ASN A 31 23.81 -21.28 3.14
CA ASN A 31 24.29 -22.37 3.98
C ASN A 31 25.81 -22.48 3.75
N ASP A 32 26.57 -21.67 4.47
CA ASP A 32 28.04 -21.73 4.46
C ASP A 32 28.52 -22.89 5.34
N ASN A 33 28.90 -24.00 4.71
CA ASN A 33 29.74 -25.01 5.34
C ASN A 33 31.13 -24.99 4.70
N ASN A 34 32.00 -24.24 5.36
CA ASN A 34 33.43 -24.22 5.16
C ASN A 34 34.04 -25.59 5.56
N THR A 35 34.46 -26.38 4.57
CA THR A 35 35.48 -27.42 4.81
C THR A 35 36.59 -27.31 3.76
N ASN A 36 37.73 -26.86 4.25
CA ASN A 36 39.02 -26.83 3.59
C ASN A 36 39.54 -28.26 3.34
N SER A 37 39.82 -28.63 2.09
CA SER A 37 40.81 -29.67 1.79
C SER A 37 41.34 -29.58 0.35
N GLN A 38 42.50 -28.92 0.22
CA GLN A 38 43.71 -29.35 -0.50
C GLN A 38 43.61 -30.11 -1.85
N ILE A 39 44.02 -29.41 -2.91
CA ILE A 39 44.87 -29.81 -4.08
C ILE A 39 44.67 -31.22 -4.69
N ASP A 40 44.21 -31.29 -5.95
CA ASP A 40 44.92 -32.08 -6.96
C ASP A 40 44.68 -31.63 -8.41
N ASN A 41 45.66 -31.92 -9.25
CA ASN A 41 45.94 -31.33 -10.56
C ASN A 41 45.47 -32.26 -11.70
N GLY A 42 44.74 -31.74 -12.70
CA GLY A 42 44.74 -32.29 -14.06
C GLY A 42 43.42 -32.73 -14.71
N ASN A 43 43.25 -32.27 -15.95
CA ASN A 43 42.58 -32.90 -17.11
C ASN A 43 41.14 -32.44 -17.50
N SER A 44 41.12 -31.57 -18.51
CA SER A 44 40.28 -31.57 -19.73
C SER A 44 38.87 -32.19 -19.68
N GLY A 45 37.84 -31.37 -19.93
CA GLY A 45 36.58 -31.86 -20.50
C GLY A 45 35.36 -30.98 -20.29
N SER A 46 34.94 -30.31 -21.37
CA SER A 46 33.57 -29.85 -21.67
C SER A 46 33.02 -28.64 -20.90
N VAL A 47 33.10 -27.50 -21.58
CA VAL A 47 32.30 -26.30 -21.37
C VAL A 47 30.82 -26.64 -21.63
N ASN A 48 29.99 -26.59 -20.59
CA ASN A 48 28.60 -26.20 -20.72
C ASN A 48 28.49 -24.83 -20.04
N ASN A 49 28.69 -23.78 -20.83
CA ASN A 49 28.25 -22.44 -20.44
C ASN A 49 26.73 -22.45 -20.47
N ASP A 50 26.13 -22.79 -19.34
CA ASP A 50 24.76 -22.38 -19.05
C ASP A 50 24.83 -20.87 -18.81
N THR A 51 24.68 -20.09 -19.89
CA THR A 51 24.54 -18.63 -19.81
C THR A 51 23.29 -18.35 -19.00
N LYS A 52 23.47 -18.17 -17.69
CA LYS A 52 22.47 -17.64 -16.78
C LYS A 52 21.89 -16.38 -17.43
N ALA A 53 20.65 -16.46 -17.91
CA ALA A 53 19.98 -15.32 -18.52
C ALA A 53 19.98 -14.18 -17.49
N GLY A 54 20.48 -13.01 -17.90
CA GLY A 54 20.44 -11.81 -17.07
C GLY A 54 19.00 -11.46 -16.72
N THR A 55 18.81 -10.86 -15.54
CA THR A 55 17.52 -10.36 -15.09
C THR A 55 17.61 -8.86 -14.86
N LYS A 56 16.58 -8.12 -15.23
CA LYS A 56 16.44 -6.69 -14.95
C LYS A 56 15.16 -6.41 -14.19
N THR A 57 15.17 -5.33 -13.42
CA THR A 57 13.95 -4.82 -12.75
C THR A 57 13.38 -3.72 -13.63
N ILE A 58 12.11 -3.82 -13.96
CA ILE A 58 11.38 -2.74 -14.63
C ILE A 58 10.39 -2.12 -13.65
N THR A 59 10.11 -0.82 -13.83
CA THR A 59 9.13 -0.07 -13.02
C THR A 59 8.04 0.46 -13.94
N ALA A 60 6.79 0.10 -13.68
CA ALA A 60 5.63 0.61 -14.41
C ALA A 60 5.05 1.85 -13.72
N ILE A 61 5.10 3.00 -14.39
CA ILE A 61 4.68 4.28 -13.80
C ILE A 61 3.89 5.19 -14.76
N ASP A 62 2.73 5.62 -14.29
CA ASP A 62 2.04 6.89 -14.59
C ASP A 62 1.58 7.57 -13.28
N GLY A 63 2.16 7.09 -12.17
CA GLY A 63 1.47 6.62 -10.97
C GLY A 63 1.93 5.17 -10.75
N TYR A 64 2.33 4.73 -9.55
CA TYR A 64 2.82 3.34 -9.43
C TYR A 64 1.69 2.35 -9.71
N LEU A 65 1.86 1.51 -10.73
CA LEU A 65 0.85 0.53 -11.12
C LEU A 65 1.03 -0.76 -10.35
N ILE A 66 0.11 -1.07 -9.45
CA ILE A 66 0.14 -2.25 -8.59
C ILE A 66 -0.74 -3.34 -9.21
N ASN A 67 -0.25 -4.59 -9.23
CA ASN A 67 -0.95 -5.75 -9.82
C ASN A 67 -1.20 -5.62 -11.34
N ALA A 68 -0.40 -4.83 -12.06
CA ALA A 68 -0.45 -4.76 -13.52
C ALA A 68 0.18 -6.02 -14.13
N VAL A 69 -0.44 -6.56 -15.18
CA VAL A 69 -0.03 -7.82 -15.81
C VAL A 69 1.15 -7.58 -16.74
N ILE A 70 2.14 -8.47 -16.68
CA ILE A 70 3.37 -8.36 -17.47
C ILE A 70 3.34 -9.33 -18.64
N CYS A 71 3.66 -8.84 -19.82
CA CYS A 71 3.64 -9.61 -21.06
C CYS A 71 4.98 -9.44 -21.79
N ASN A 72 5.43 -10.50 -22.45
CA ASN A 72 6.58 -10.44 -23.35
C ASN A 72 6.08 -10.44 -24.79
N ASP A 73 6.09 -9.27 -25.43
CA ASP A 73 5.67 -9.07 -26.80
C ASP A 73 6.69 -9.69 -27.77
N THR A 74 6.50 -10.97 -28.05
CA THR A 74 7.39 -11.78 -28.88
C THR A 74 7.23 -11.51 -30.36
N ASN A 75 6.06 -11.01 -30.75
CA ASN A 75 5.70 -10.80 -32.14
C ASN A 75 5.79 -9.30 -32.56
N ASN A 76 6.07 -8.41 -31.61
CA ASN A 76 6.19 -6.95 -31.76
C ASN A 76 4.90 -6.28 -32.27
N ASN A 77 3.73 -6.77 -31.86
CA ASN A 77 2.44 -6.19 -32.22
C ASN A 77 1.85 -5.29 -31.13
N LEU A 78 2.58 -5.06 -30.02
CA LEU A 78 2.16 -4.25 -28.87
C LEU A 78 0.81 -4.67 -28.27
N VAL A 79 0.42 -5.94 -28.43
CA VAL A 79 -0.77 -6.52 -27.84
C VAL A 79 -0.34 -7.50 -26.77
N CYS A 80 -0.81 -7.30 -25.53
CA CYS A 80 -0.62 -8.32 -24.51
C CYS A 80 -1.61 -9.47 -24.73
N GLU A 81 -1.14 -10.53 -25.39
CA GLU A 81 -1.92 -11.74 -25.67
C GLU A 81 -1.81 -12.76 -24.54
N ASP A 82 -2.80 -13.64 -24.39
CA ASP A 82 -2.85 -14.63 -23.31
C ASP A 82 -1.63 -15.56 -23.28
N GLU A 83 -1.06 -15.88 -24.45
CA GLU A 83 0.16 -16.68 -24.58
C GLU A 83 1.44 -15.91 -24.23
N GLU A 84 1.40 -14.58 -24.28
CA GLU A 84 2.52 -13.68 -24.00
C GLU A 84 2.58 -13.22 -22.54
N VAL A 85 1.49 -13.43 -21.78
CA VAL A 85 1.44 -13.18 -20.34
C VAL A 85 2.50 -14.01 -19.63
N LEU A 86 3.43 -13.32 -18.98
CA LEU A 86 4.46 -13.93 -18.16
C LEU A 86 3.81 -14.53 -16.91
N LYS A 87 4.30 -15.70 -16.51
CA LYS A 87 3.78 -16.45 -15.37
C LYS A 87 4.87 -16.73 -14.36
N THR A 88 4.49 -16.79 -13.09
CA THR A 88 5.36 -17.15 -11.97
C THR A 88 4.67 -18.17 -11.08
N GLN A 89 5.40 -18.73 -10.11
CA GLN A 89 4.80 -19.56 -9.06
C GLN A 89 4.57 -18.72 -7.82
N ASN A 90 3.36 -18.80 -7.26
CA ASN A 90 3.08 -18.24 -5.95
C ASN A 90 3.71 -19.10 -4.84
N SER A 91 3.59 -18.66 -3.58
CA SER A 91 4.11 -19.37 -2.41
C SER A 91 3.51 -20.77 -2.17
N LYS A 92 2.42 -21.11 -2.86
CA LYS A 92 1.78 -22.44 -2.85
C LYS A 92 2.22 -23.33 -4.03
N GLY A 93 3.10 -22.83 -4.89
CA GLY A 93 3.55 -23.52 -6.10
C GLY A 93 2.55 -23.47 -7.26
N GLU A 94 1.49 -22.66 -7.17
CA GLU A 94 0.51 -22.49 -8.23
C GLU A 94 1.03 -21.50 -9.27
N THR A 95 0.82 -21.81 -10.55
CA THR A 95 1.15 -20.89 -11.64
C THR A 95 0.15 -19.74 -11.67
N VAL A 96 0.65 -18.52 -11.49
CA VAL A 96 -0.11 -17.27 -11.52
C VAL A 96 0.52 -16.30 -12.51
N ASN A 97 -0.22 -15.27 -12.92
CA ASN A 97 0.33 -14.20 -13.75
C ASN A 97 1.43 -13.47 -12.98
N LEU A 98 2.52 -13.13 -13.66
CA LEU A 98 3.52 -12.21 -13.15
C LEU A 98 2.93 -10.81 -13.19
N VAL A 99 2.96 -10.13 -12.04
CA VAL A 99 2.42 -8.78 -11.88
C VAL A 99 3.40 -7.87 -11.18
N THR A 100 3.23 -6.56 -11.35
CA THR A 100 3.96 -5.54 -10.59
C THR A 100 3.63 -5.56 -9.10
N ASN A 101 4.61 -5.20 -8.27
CA ASN A 101 4.46 -5.04 -6.82
C ASN A 101 3.94 -3.64 -6.42
N ALA A 102 3.94 -3.34 -5.13
CA ALA A 102 3.47 -2.06 -4.59
C ALA A 102 4.26 -0.82 -5.06
N ASN A 103 5.49 -1.00 -5.55
CA ASN A 103 6.31 0.06 -6.13
C ASN A 103 6.23 0.08 -7.66
N GLY A 104 5.22 -0.56 -8.26
CA GLY A 104 5.14 -0.73 -9.71
C GLY A 104 6.25 -1.61 -10.31
N GLN A 105 7.03 -2.32 -9.48
CA GLN A 105 8.24 -3.02 -9.92
C GLN A 105 8.02 -4.50 -10.17
N VAL A 106 8.77 -5.05 -11.11
CA VAL A 106 8.84 -6.49 -11.38
C VAL A 106 10.19 -6.89 -11.97
N VAL A 107 10.66 -8.10 -11.64
CA VAL A 107 11.89 -8.66 -12.22
C VAL A 107 11.54 -9.51 -13.44
N VAL A 108 12.18 -9.20 -14.57
CA VAL A 108 12.02 -9.91 -15.84
C VAL A 108 13.41 -10.30 -16.40
N THR A 109 13.45 -11.21 -17.36
CA THR A 109 14.69 -11.53 -18.09
C THR A 109 15.11 -10.40 -19.02
N GLU A 110 16.40 -10.14 -19.22
CA GLU A 110 16.90 -8.99 -19.99
C GLU A 110 16.44 -8.92 -21.46
N ASN A 111 16.04 -10.05 -22.06
CA ASN A 111 15.69 -10.13 -23.49
C ASN A 111 14.18 -10.09 -23.79
N VAL A 112 13.35 -9.59 -22.86
CA VAL A 112 11.89 -9.48 -23.11
C VAL A 112 11.51 -8.08 -23.56
N ASN A 113 10.60 -8.01 -24.53
CA ASN A 113 9.92 -6.77 -24.92
C ASN A 113 8.72 -6.62 -23.99
N VAL A 114 8.86 -5.79 -22.96
CA VAL A 114 7.85 -5.74 -21.89
C VAL A 114 6.67 -4.88 -22.32
N LEU A 115 5.47 -5.45 -22.20
CA LEU A 115 4.21 -4.73 -22.09
C LEU A 115 3.71 -4.83 -20.66
N VAL A 116 3.18 -3.72 -20.14
CA VAL A 116 2.50 -3.67 -18.85
C VAL A 116 1.03 -3.36 -19.11
N LYS A 117 0.18 -4.33 -18.84
CA LYS A 117 -1.26 -4.21 -19.00
C LYS A 117 -1.91 -3.84 -17.67
N ALA A 118 -2.44 -2.63 -17.59
CA ALA A 118 -3.32 -2.21 -16.51
C ALA A 118 -4.72 -2.80 -16.77
N VAL A 119 -5.15 -3.71 -15.90
CA VAL A 119 -6.40 -4.45 -16.05
C VAL A 119 -7.49 -3.77 -15.24
N ALA A 120 -8.58 -3.39 -15.90
CA ALA A 120 -9.72 -2.76 -15.25
C ALA A 120 -10.27 -3.64 -14.09
N GLY A 121 -10.48 -3.04 -12.93
CA GLY A 121 -10.96 -3.74 -11.73
C GLY A 121 -9.93 -4.65 -11.04
N GLN A 122 -8.67 -4.67 -11.49
CA GLN A 122 -7.59 -5.47 -10.89
C GLN A 122 -6.35 -4.63 -10.57
N THR A 123 -5.88 -3.83 -11.52
CA THR A 123 -4.70 -2.98 -11.33
C THR A 123 -5.09 -1.76 -10.50
N VAL A 124 -4.27 -1.43 -9.52
CA VAL A 124 -4.45 -0.25 -8.65
C VAL A 124 -3.43 0.80 -9.05
N ASP A 125 -3.89 2.03 -9.25
CA ASP A 125 -3.02 3.20 -9.40
C ASP A 125 -2.73 3.79 -8.01
N ALA A 126 -1.46 3.85 -7.62
CA ALA A 126 -1.06 4.35 -6.31
C ALA A 126 -1.33 5.86 -6.11
N ASP A 127 -1.54 6.63 -7.18
CA ASP A 127 -1.91 8.03 -7.07
C ASP A 127 -3.32 8.21 -6.48
N THR A 128 -4.26 7.35 -6.90
CA THR A 128 -5.66 7.40 -6.45
C THR A 128 -5.96 6.39 -5.34
N ASN A 129 -5.14 5.35 -5.22
CA ASN A 129 -5.41 4.14 -4.43
C ASN A 129 -6.72 3.44 -4.83
N GLU A 130 -7.16 3.62 -6.07
CA GLU A 130 -8.35 2.98 -6.62
C GLU A 130 -7.96 1.96 -7.69
N VAL A 131 -8.81 0.94 -7.88
CA VAL A 131 -8.69 0.08 -9.05
C VAL A 131 -9.00 0.89 -10.30
N ILE A 132 -8.16 0.74 -11.31
CA ILE A 132 -8.34 1.41 -12.60
C ILE A 132 -9.68 0.99 -13.20
N LYS A 133 -10.51 1.96 -13.59
CA LYS A 133 -11.84 1.72 -14.19
C LYS A 133 -11.75 1.31 -15.65
N GLN A 134 -10.75 1.81 -16.37
CA GLN A 134 -10.56 1.57 -17.80
C GLN A 134 -9.14 1.08 -18.08
N GLY A 135 -9.02 -0.13 -18.63
CA GLY A 135 -7.73 -0.74 -18.89
C GLY A 135 -6.95 -0.03 -20.00
N TYR A 136 -5.63 -0.03 -19.87
CA TYR A 136 -4.69 0.49 -20.86
C TYR A 136 -3.42 -0.37 -20.84
N THR A 137 -2.61 -0.25 -21.90
CA THR A 137 -1.32 -0.92 -21.98
C THR A 137 -0.19 0.09 -22.15
N LEU A 138 0.89 -0.11 -21.39
CA LEU A 138 2.15 0.61 -21.53
C LEU A 138 3.19 -0.29 -22.19
N ALA A 139 4.01 0.29 -23.06
CA ALA A 139 5.09 -0.41 -23.74
C ALA A 139 6.45 0.08 -23.25
N SER A 140 7.36 -0.86 -23.00
CA SER A 140 8.77 -0.56 -22.71
C SER A 140 9.48 0.01 -23.94
N HIS A 141 10.63 0.66 -23.71
CA HIS A 141 11.55 1.11 -24.74
C HIS A 141 12.97 0.63 -24.39
N SER A 142 13.82 0.36 -25.38
CA SER A 142 15.16 -0.25 -25.16
C SER A 142 16.10 0.56 -24.27
N ASP A 143 15.89 1.87 -24.22
CA ASP A 143 16.79 2.83 -23.59
C ASP A 143 16.31 3.26 -22.19
N SER A 144 15.39 2.49 -21.59
CA SER A 144 14.79 2.74 -20.28
C SER A 144 14.31 1.44 -19.61
N ASP A 145 14.51 1.31 -18.30
CA ASP A 145 13.85 0.28 -17.48
C ASP A 145 12.53 0.76 -16.87
N ILE A 146 12.17 2.02 -17.14
CA ILE A 146 10.89 2.61 -16.81
C ILE A 146 9.91 2.35 -17.95
N VAL A 147 8.78 1.73 -17.61
CA VAL A 147 7.64 1.51 -18.51
C VAL A 147 6.55 2.51 -18.15
N SER A 148 6.38 3.53 -18.98
CA SER A 148 5.52 4.68 -18.72
C SER A 148 4.77 5.11 -19.98
N PRO A 149 3.84 6.06 -19.90
CA PRO A 149 3.28 6.71 -21.09
C PRO A 149 4.38 7.26 -22.02
N PHE A 150 5.50 7.75 -21.49
CA PHE A 150 6.62 8.22 -22.30
C PHE A 150 7.32 7.09 -23.07
N SER A 151 7.67 5.98 -22.43
CA SER A 151 8.27 4.84 -23.13
C SER A 151 7.32 4.26 -24.17
N THR A 152 6.01 4.32 -23.90
CA THR A 152 4.96 3.90 -24.83
C THR A 152 4.94 4.78 -26.08
N LEU A 153 4.95 6.11 -25.91
CA LEU A 153 5.02 7.06 -27.02
C LEU A 153 6.29 6.89 -27.86
N ALA A 154 7.45 6.70 -27.21
CA ALA A 154 8.72 6.45 -27.89
C ALA A 154 8.64 5.18 -28.76
N SER A 155 8.12 4.09 -28.20
CA SER A 155 7.94 2.81 -28.91
C SER A 155 6.94 2.90 -30.06
N LEU A 156 5.78 3.53 -29.86
CA LEU A 156 4.76 3.74 -30.89
C LEU A 156 5.27 4.57 -32.07
N ASN A 157 6.16 5.52 -31.81
CA ASN A 157 6.74 6.39 -32.84
C ASN A 157 8.12 5.93 -33.33
N SER A 158 8.62 4.79 -32.84
CA SER A 158 9.94 4.26 -33.20
C SER A 158 11.07 5.30 -33.07
N MET A 159 11.04 6.09 -31.99
CA MET A 159 12.04 7.11 -31.69
C MET A 159 12.69 6.85 -30.33
N SER A 160 13.89 7.38 -30.10
CA SER A 160 14.52 7.28 -28.78
C SER A 160 13.76 8.13 -27.76
N MET A 161 13.92 7.76 -26.48
CA MET A 161 13.38 8.53 -25.36
C MET A 161 13.96 9.96 -25.32
N GLU A 162 15.21 10.18 -25.73
CA GLU A 162 15.79 11.52 -25.89
C GLU A 162 15.07 12.33 -26.98
N ALA A 163 14.78 11.71 -28.14
CA ALA A 163 14.08 12.40 -29.21
C ALA A 163 12.64 12.73 -28.83
N LEU A 164 12.00 11.87 -28.03
CA LEU A 164 10.69 12.16 -27.46
C LEU A 164 10.77 13.34 -26.48
N ALA A 165 11.74 13.33 -25.57
CA ALA A 165 11.94 14.39 -24.59
C ALA A 165 12.12 15.77 -25.26
N ASP A 166 12.98 15.83 -26.29
CA ASP A 166 13.17 17.03 -27.11
C ASP A 166 11.89 17.47 -27.83
N HIS A 167 11.03 16.52 -28.21
CA HIS A 167 9.79 16.80 -28.95
C HIS A 167 8.69 17.39 -28.05
N ILE A 168 8.60 16.92 -26.81
CA ILE A 168 7.56 17.33 -25.84
C ILE A 168 8.08 18.35 -24.80
N ASP A 169 9.33 18.78 -24.95
CA ASP A 169 10.04 19.77 -24.13
C ASP A 169 10.09 19.39 -22.63
N VAL A 170 10.53 18.17 -22.35
CA VAL A 170 10.74 17.67 -20.97
C VAL A 170 12.16 17.16 -20.77
N ASP A 171 12.62 17.06 -19.52
CA ASP A 171 13.94 16.52 -19.22
C ASP A 171 14.00 14.99 -19.49
N ALA A 172 14.89 14.60 -20.40
CA ALA A 172 15.11 13.21 -20.78
C ALA A 172 15.55 12.32 -19.60
N ASP A 173 16.37 12.84 -18.68
CA ASP A 173 16.82 12.09 -17.50
C ASP A 173 15.65 11.83 -16.55
N VAL A 174 14.69 12.77 -16.46
CA VAL A 174 13.49 12.63 -15.63
C VAL A 174 12.56 11.55 -16.17
N ILE A 175 12.18 11.62 -17.46
CA ILE A 175 11.23 10.65 -18.04
C ILE A 175 11.81 9.23 -18.22
N LYS A 176 13.15 9.10 -18.17
CA LYS A 176 13.88 7.82 -18.12
C LYS A 176 14.05 7.27 -16.71
N SER A 177 13.73 8.07 -15.70
CA SER A 177 13.86 7.72 -14.29
C SER A 177 12.50 7.49 -13.63
N ASP A 178 12.53 7.04 -12.38
CA ASP A 178 11.35 6.97 -11.54
C ASP A 178 10.92 8.39 -11.12
N PHE A 179 10.14 9.05 -11.99
CA PHE A 179 9.68 10.41 -11.74
C PHE A 179 8.75 10.50 -10.52
N VAL A 180 8.10 9.40 -10.10
CA VAL A 180 7.28 9.38 -8.88
C VAL A 180 8.18 9.54 -7.64
N ALA A 181 9.26 8.77 -7.57
CA ALA A 181 10.27 8.90 -6.51
C ALA A 181 11.07 10.21 -6.60
N ALA A 182 11.36 10.68 -7.82
CA ALA A 182 12.18 11.87 -8.06
C ALA A 182 11.54 13.17 -7.55
N LYS A 183 10.22 13.20 -7.32
CA LYS A 183 9.51 14.31 -6.64
C LYS A 183 10.08 14.63 -5.26
N ALA A 184 10.62 13.64 -4.56
CA ALA A 184 11.24 13.85 -3.25
C ALA A 184 12.67 14.44 -3.33
N ILE A 185 13.26 14.50 -4.53
CA ILE A 185 14.62 14.98 -4.76
C ILE A 185 14.57 16.46 -5.13
N GLN A 186 15.01 17.30 -4.19
CA GLN A 186 14.88 18.77 -4.27
C GLN A 186 15.42 19.41 -5.57
N LYS A 187 16.36 18.76 -6.27
CA LYS A 187 16.95 19.26 -7.52
C LYS A 187 16.08 18.99 -8.75
N THR A 188 15.33 17.89 -8.77
CA THR A 188 14.54 17.42 -9.92
C THR A 188 13.05 17.44 -9.62
N SER A 189 12.65 18.02 -8.47
CA SER A 189 11.29 17.90 -7.96
C SER A 189 10.24 18.59 -8.83
N GLU A 190 10.59 19.66 -9.53
CA GLU A 190 9.64 20.42 -10.37
C GLU A 190 9.38 19.63 -11.67
N ASP A 191 10.43 19.37 -12.44
CA ASP A 191 10.40 18.53 -13.65
C ASP A 191 9.76 17.15 -13.39
N ALA A 192 10.02 16.53 -12.24
CA ALA A 192 9.43 15.24 -11.88
C ALA A 192 7.93 15.33 -11.59
N LYS A 193 7.46 16.42 -10.99
CA LYS A 193 6.02 16.66 -10.77
C LYS A 193 5.29 16.92 -12.08
N GLU A 194 5.91 17.67 -12.98
CA GLU A 194 5.38 17.92 -14.32
C GLU A 194 5.33 16.64 -15.15
N ALA A 195 6.44 15.89 -15.22
CA ALA A 195 6.50 14.61 -15.91
C ALA A 195 5.43 13.63 -15.37
N HIS A 196 5.20 13.64 -14.06
CA HIS A 196 4.15 12.84 -13.44
C HIS A 196 2.74 13.26 -13.88
N LEU A 197 2.43 14.56 -13.85
CA LEU A 197 1.14 15.08 -14.35
C LEU A 197 0.93 14.75 -15.82
N VAL A 198 1.96 14.91 -16.65
CA VAL A 198 1.90 14.58 -18.08
C VAL A 198 1.63 13.09 -18.26
N ALA A 199 2.36 12.20 -17.56
CA ALA A 199 2.15 10.76 -17.64
C ALA A 199 0.70 10.38 -17.28
N ARG A 200 0.22 10.82 -16.11
CA ARG A 200 -1.15 10.56 -15.65
C ARG A 200 -2.22 11.09 -16.61
N SER A 201 -1.95 12.20 -17.30
CA SER A 201 -2.88 12.77 -18.27
C SER A 201 -2.86 12.01 -19.61
N VAL A 202 -1.67 11.64 -20.09
CA VAL A 202 -1.49 10.90 -21.36
C VAL A 202 -2.11 9.51 -21.29
N VAL A 203 -2.07 8.86 -20.12
CA VAL A 203 -2.63 7.49 -19.98
C VAL A 203 -4.11 7.43 -20.32
N ARG A 204 -4.86 8.51 -20.11
CA ARG A 204 -6.28 8.64 -20.48
C ARG A 204 -6.54 8.59 -22.00
N LEU A 205 -5.48 8.77 -22.79
CA LEU A 205 -5.52 8.69 -24.25
C LEU A 205 -5.08 7.32 -24.78
N LEU A 206 -4.56 6.44 -23.92
CA LEU A 206 -4.04 5.13 -24.32
C LEU A 206 -5.14 4.05 -24.28
N PRO A 207 -5.25 3.20 -25.31
CA PRO A 207 -6.17 2.08 -25.31
C PRO A 207 -5.61 0.87 -24.52
N GLU A 208 -6.50 -0.06 -24.17
CA GLU A 208 -6.12 -1.39 -23.65
C GLU A 208 -5.26 -2.18 -24.65
N ASP A 209 -5.51 -1.99 -25.94
CA ASP A 209 -4.81 -2.65 -27.04
C ASP A 209 -4.18 -1.59 -27.96
N LEU A 210 -2.84 -1.53 -27.94
CA LEU A 210 -2.06 -0.56 -28.71
C LEU A 210 -2.01 -0.89 -30.21
N SER A 211 -2.47 -2.05 -30.66
CA SER A 211 -2.48 -2.41 -32.09
C SER A 211 -3.30 -1.43 -32.94
N GLN A 212 -4.28 -0.76 -32.34
CA GLN A 212 -5.08 0.28 -33.01
C GLN A 212 -4.25 1.51 -33.39
N LEU A 213 -3.14 1.74 -32.68
CA LEU A 213 -2.20 2.84 -32.90
C LEU A 213 -1.03 2.41 -33.79
N LEU A 214 -0.77 1.10 -33.93
CA LEU A 214 0.29 0.60 -34.80
C LEU A 214 0.05 0.89 -36.28
N GLY A 215 1.05 1.47 -36.93
CA GLY A 215 1.02 1.76 -38.37
C GLY A 215 0.04 2.88 -38.77
N ASN A 216 -0.62 3.52 -37.81
CA ASN A 216 -1.55 4.62 -38.03
C ASN A 216 -0.87 5.95 -37.69
N ALA A 217 0.02 6.40 -38.59
CA ALA A 217 0.83 7.60 -38.40
C ALA A 217 0.01 8.83 -37.97
N SER A 218 -1.22 8.99 -38.48
CA SER A 218 -2.09 10.11 -38.13
C SER A 218 -2.59 10.05 -36.67
N HIS A 219 -2.82 8.87 -36.10
CA HIS A 219 -3.20 8.75 -34.69
C HIS A 219 -2.00 8.96 -33.77
N ASN A 220 -0.84 8.43 -34.16
CA ASN A 220 0.39 8.61 -33.37
C ASN A 220 0.83 10.08 -33.36
N GLU A 221 0.75 10.77 -34.50
CA GLU A 221 0.99 12.22 -34.57
C GLU A 221 -0.01 13.01 -33.73
N ALA A 222 -1.30 12.62 -33.73
CA ALA A 222 -2.31 13.27 -32.89
C ALA A 222 -2.04 13.08 -31.40
N LEU A 223 -1.71 11.85 -30.98
CA LEU A 223 -1.36 11.54 -29.59
C LEU A 223 -0.10 12.29 -29.13
N LEU A 224 0.91 12.40 -30.00
CA LEU A 224 2.12 13.16 -29.73
C LEU A 224 1.83 14.66 -29.61
N SER A 225 1.00 15.21 -30.51
CA SER A 225 0.55 16.61 -30.46
C SER A 225 -0.29 16.90 -29.21
N ASP A 226 -1.15 15.97 -28.82
CA ASP A 226 -1.92 16.05 -27.58
C ASP A 226 -0.98 16.07 -26.37
N THR A 227 0.04 15.21 -26.37
CA THR A 227 1.08 15.16 -25.31
C THR A 227 1.86 16.46 -25.21
N VAL A 228 2.25 17.08 -26.33
CA VAL A 228 2.89 18.41 -26.34
C VAL A 228 1.97 19.46 -25.70
N THR A 229 0.68 19.40 -25.99
CA THR A 229 -0.30 20.34 -25.42
C THR A 229 -0.44 20.15 -23.90
N ILE A 230 -0.53 18.90 -23.45
CA ILE A 230 -0.55 18.53 -22.02
C ILE A 230 0.73 19.01 -21.33
N SER A 231 1.90 18.79 -21.93
CA SER A 231 3.20 19.22 -21.39
C SER A 231 3.26 20.73 -21.17
N ASN A 232 2.89 21.51 -22.20
CA ASN A 232 2.85 22.97 -22.08
C ASN A 232 1.89 23.47 -21.00
N ILE A 233 0.73 22.81 -20.84
CA ILE A 233 -0.21 23.15 -19.76
C ILE A 233 0.40 22.81 -18.40
N ALA A 234 1.07 21.67 -18.27
CA ALA A 234 1.72 21.23 -17.04
C ALA A 234 2.80 22.20 -16.55
N ASP A 235 3.62 22.73 -17.47
CA ASP A 235 4.65 23.75 -17.20
C ASP A 235 4.04 25.07 -16.67
N ASP A 236 2.82 25.41 -17.12
CA ASP A 236 2.10 26.61 -16.69
C ASP A 236 1.32 26.45 -15.35
N VAL A 237 1.25 25.23 -14.79
CA VAL A 237 0.47 24.93 -13.57
C VAL A 237 1.25 25.21 -12.28
N ALA A 238 0.56 25.74 -11.26
CA ALA A 238 1.13 25.89 -9.93
C ALA A 238 1.45 24.53 -9.25
N LEU A 239 2.69 24.36 -8.79
CA LEU A 239 3.22 23.11 -8.24
C LEU A 239 2.69 22.69 -6.86
N ASP A 240 1.87 23.52 -6.21
CA ASP A 240 1.36 23.31 -4.85
C ASP A 240 0.22 22.28 -4.78
N ASN A 241 -0.48 22.03 -5.89
CA ASN A 241 -1.54 21.02 -5.99
C ASN A 241 -1.40 20.08 -7.19
N ILE A 242 -0.26 20.12 -7.88
CA ILE A 242 -0.05 19.40 -9.14
C ILE A 242 -0.25 17.88 -9.04
N ASP A 243 0.04 17.31 -7.86
CA ASP A 243 -0.16 15.88 -7.59
C ASP A 243 -1.63 15.44 -7.60
N ASN A 244 -2.61 16.35 -7.56
CA ASN A 244 -4.05 16.03 -7.62
C ASN A 244 -4.72 16.45 -8.95
N LEU A 245 -3.94 16.83 -9.96
CA LEU A 245 -4.47 17.35 -11.22
C LEU A 245 -4.47 16.33 -12.35
N ILE A 246 -5.46 16.40 -13.22
CA ILE A 246 -5.43 15.71 -14.51
C ILE A 246 -5.69 16.74 -15.59
N ILE A 247 -4.95 16.66 -16.70
CA ILE A 247 -5.21 17.46 -17.89
C ILE A 247 -5.96 16.58 -18.88
N GLU A 248 -7.19 16.96 -19.18
CA GLU A 248 -8.07 16.18 -20.07
C GLU A 248 -8.81 17.08 -21.04
N LYS A 249 -9.39 16.49 -22.09
CA LYS A 249 -10.20 17.22 -23.06
C LYS A 249 -11.58 17.51 -22.46
N ASP A 250 -11.98 18.77 -22.47
CA ASP A 250 -13.35 19.18 -22.16
C ASP A 250 -14.35 18.74 -23.26
N GLU A 251 -15.64 19.02 -23.05
CA GLU A 251 -16.70 18.72 -24.03
C GLU A 251 -16.49 19.38 -25.41
N SER A 252 -15.66 20.43 -25.48
CA SER A 252 -15.30 21.15 -26.70
C SER A 252 -14.03 20.60 -27.35
N GLY A 253 -13.37 19.61 -26.74
CA GLY A 253 -12.16 18.98 -27.22
C GLY A 253 -10.87 19.72 -26.88
N PHE A 254 -10.90 20.70 -25.99
CA PHE A 254 -9.72 21.44 -25.54
C PHE A 254 -9.18 20.88 -24.24
N PHE A 255 -7.86 20.82 -24.10
CA PHE A 255 -7.23 20.42 -22.85
C PHE A 255 -7.41 21.49 -21.78
N VAL A 256 -7.89 21.06 -20.61
CA VAL A 256 -8.06 21.89 -19.42
C VAL A 256 -7.46 21.17 -18.22
N SER A 257 -6.86 21.93 -17.29
CA SER A 257 -6.40 21.39 -16.01
C SER A 257 -7.58 21.31 -15.05
N ASP A 258 -7.92 20.10 -14.63
CA ASP A 258 -9.04 19.87 -13.74
C ASP A 258 -8.55 19.69 -12.29
N THR A 259 -8.92 20.65 -11.42
CA THR A 259 -8.68 20.60 -9.96
C THR A 259 -9.74 19.81 -9.20
N THR A 260 -10.77 19.35 -9.89
CA THR A 260 -12.03 18.83 -9.35
C THR A 260 -12.37 17.42 -9.82
N LYS A 261 -11.63 16.86 -10.79
CA LYS A 261 -11.84 15.50 -11.29
C LYS A 261 -10.82 14.49 -10.76
N ASN A 262 -11.00 14.11 -9.50
CA ASN A 262 -10.72 12.74 -9.09
C ASN A 262 -11.79 11.85 -9.74
N ASP A 263 -11.66 11.36 -10.98
CA ASP A 263 -12.54 10.34 -11.62
C ASP A 263 -14.07 10.43 -11.35
N ASN A 264 -14.61 11.61 -11.01
CA ASN A 264 -15.93 11.78 -10.39
C ASN A 264 -16.73 12.97 -10.96
N ASP A 265 -16.58 13.36 -12.23
CA ASP A 265 -17.61 14.19 -12.86
C ASP A 265 -18.38 13.43 -13.97
N GLU A 266 -19.64 13.22 -13.62
CA GLU A 266 -20.80 12.71 -14.34
C GLU A 266 -20.77 12.75 -15.87
N VAL A 267 -20.44 11.60 -16.47
CA VAL A 267 -21.19 11.12 -17.65
C VAL A 267 -22.31 10.26 -17.10
N THR A 268 -23.57 10.60 -17.42
CA THR A 268 -24.77 9.87 -16.97
C THR A 268 -24.55 8.36 -17.00
N PRO A 269 -24.39 7.70 -15.84
CA PRO A 269 -23.94 6.33 -15.80
C PRO A 269 -25.11 5.41 -16.15
N GLU A 270 -24.87 4.44 -17.04
CA GLU A 270 -25.43 3.12 -16.74
C GLU A 270 -24.98 2.80 -15.32
N PRO A 271 -25.90 2.48 -14.39
CA PRO A 271 -25.71 2.70 -12.96
C PRO A 271 -24.36 2.15 -12.50
N GLU A 272 -23.44 3.05 -12.13
CA GLU A 272 -22.26 2.68 -11.37
C GLU A 272 -22.74 1.86 -10.15
N PRO A 273 -22.07 0.74 -9.80
CA PRO A 273 -22.34 0.11 -8.53
C PRO A 273 -22.13 1.17 -7.46
N ALA A 274 -23.18 1.46 -6.68
CA ALA A 274 -23.13 2.44 -5.60
C ALA A 274 -21.84 2.23 -4.78
N PRO A 275 -21.21 3.31 -4.25
CA PRO A 275 -20.05 3.18 -3.36
C PRO A 275 -20.37 2.09 -2.35
N ALA A 276 -19.46 1.11 -2.23
CA ALA A 276 -19.70 -0.10 -1.45
C ALA A 276 -20.29 0.33 -0.11
N THR A 277 -21.57 0.04 0.07
CA THR A 277 -22.24 0.37 1.33
C THR A 277 -21.49 -0.35 2.43
N LEU A 278 -21.54 0.13 3.67
CA LEU A 278 -20.97 -0.64 4.79
C LEU A 278 -21.46 -2.10 4.78
N GLN A 279 -22.68 -2.34 4.28
CA GLN A 279 -23.21 -3.69 4.06
C GLN A 279 -22.43 -4.45 2.99
N THR A 280 -22.19 -3.83 1.84
CA THR A 280 -21.35 -4.39 0.78
C THR A 280 -19.94 -4.70 1.27
N THR A 281 -19.31 -3.83 2.06
CA THR A 281 -17.99 -4.08 2.67
C THR A 281 -18.03 -5.26 3.63
N LEU A 282 -19.00 -5.28 4.55
CA LEU A 282 -19.17 -6.37 5.52
C LEU A 282 -19.38 -7.72 4.82
N GLU A 283 -20.18 -7.74 3.75
CA GLU A 283 -20.51 -8.95 2.99
C GLU A 283 -19.48 -9.29 1.90
N GLN A 284 -18.46 -8.46 1.67
CA GLN A 284 -17.48 -8.66 0.62
C GLN A 284 -16.67 -9.95 0.82
N GLY A 285 -16.42 -10.64 -0.30
CA GLY A 285 -15.73 -11.92 -0.34
C GLY A 285 -16.60 -13.03 0.25
N ASN A 286 -16.15 -13.61 1.35
CA ASN A 286 -16.91 -14.60 2.12
C ASN A 286 -17.64 -13.99 3.33
N GLY A 287 -17.64 -12.65 3.45
CA GLY A 287 -18.25 -11.95 4.57
C GLY A 287 -17.59 -12.22 5.92
N GLN A 288 -16.42 -12.87 5.96
CA GLN A 288 -15.76 -13.25 7.21
C GLN A 288 -14.93 -12.12 7.78
N TRP A 289 -15.10 -11.86 9.08
CA TRP A 289 -14.37 -10.85 9.83
C TRP A 289 -14.07 -11.36 11.24
N TYR A 290 -12.81 -11.26 11.64
CA TYR A 290 -12.42 -11.46 13.02
C TYR A 290 -12.70 -10.18 13.81
N SER A 291 -13.46 -10.28 14.88
CA SER A 291 -13.79 -9.14 15.73
C SER A 291 -13.29 -9.32 17.15
N GLY A 292 -12.91 -8.22 17.76
CA GLY A 292 -12.43 -8.17 19.13
C GLY A 292 -12.39 -6.74 19.66
N SER A 293 -12.23 -6.67 20.98
CA SER A 293 -12.17 -5.44 21.76
C SER A 293 -10.78 -4.78 21.73
N PHE A 294 -10.72 -3.46 21.84
CA PHE A 294 -9.47 -2.74 22.13
C PHE A 294 -9.12 -2.71 23.61
N ASN A 295 -10.11 -2.88 24.48
CA ASN A 295 -9.90 -3.08 25.89
C ASN A 295 -9.23 -4.44 26.13
N SER A 296 -8.04 -4.41 26.73
CA SER A 296 -7.23 -5.62 26.90
C SER A 296 -7.87 -6.69 27.80
N GLU A 297 -8.68 -6.30 28.79
CA GLU A 297 -9.38 -7.26 29.67
C GLU A 297 -10.55 -7.93 28.93
N LEU A 298 -11.38 -7.15 28.23
CA LEU A 298 -12.45 -7.69 27.38
C LEU A 298 -11.89 -8.62 26.30
N LEU A 299 -10.81 -8.23 25.61
CA LEU A 299 -10.19 -9.08 24.60
C LEU A 299 -9.65 -10.40 25.17
N ASN A 300 -9.13 -10.41 26.40
CA ASN A 300 -8.66 -11.65 27.02
C ASN A 300 -9.82 -12.55 27.47
N ASP A 301 -10.93 -11.96 27.93
CA ASP A 301 -12.11 -12.70 28.42
C ASP A 301 -12.97 -13.24 27.27
N GLU A 302 -13.26 -12.39 26.29
CA GLU A 302 -14.17 -12.68 25.16
C GLU A 302 -13.43 -13.28 23.97
N THR A 303 -12.11 -13.09 23.92
CA THR A 303 -11.24 -13.52 22.80
C THR A 303 -11.65 -12.86 21.47
N VAL A 304 -11.15 -13.38 20.37
CA VAL A 304 -11.49 -12.90 19.02
C VAL A 304 -12.50 -13.85 18.43
N GLU A 305 -13.64 -13.32 18.00
CA GLU A 305 -14.69 -14.12 17.38
C GLU A 305 -14.73 -13.93 15.86
N LEU A 306 -15.02 -15.01 15.13
CA LEU A 306 -15.21 -14.97 13.68
C LEU A 306 -16.69 -14.73 13.36
N PHE A 307 -16.98 -13.55 12.83
CA PHE A 307 -18.28 -13.19 12.30
C PHE A 307 -18.35 -13.46 10.79
N THR A 308 -19.50 -13.93 10.30
CA THR A 308 -19.78 -14.05 8.86
C THR A 308 -21.03 -13.26 8.51
N PHE A 309 -20.88 -12.19 7.75
CA PHE A 309 -21.96 -11.34 7.28
C PHE A 309 -22.44 -11.80 5.90
N THR A 310 -23.73 -12.01 5.73
CA THR A 310 -24.33 -12.45 4.46
C THR A 310 -25.79 -12.03 4.39
N ASN A 311 -26.17 -11.23 3.40
CA ASN A 311 -27.53 -10.79 3.13
C ASN A 311 -28.30 -10.30 4.37
N GLY A 312 -27.72 -9.38 5.14
CA GLY A 312 -28.36 -8.84 6.36
C GLY A 312 -28.45 -9.82 7.54
N THR A 313 -27.74 -10.94 7.46
CA THR A 313 -27.58 -11.90 8.56
C THR A 313 -26.12 -11.98 8.96
N VAL A 314 -25.84 -12.08 10.25
CA VAL A 314 -24.50 -12.30 10.78
C VAL A 314 -24.49 -13.59 11.61
N SER A 315 -23.50 -14.45 11.38
CA SER A 315 -23.29 -15.66 12.19
C SER A 315 -21.99 -15.62 12.96
N ALA A 316 -22.06 -16.08 14.21
CA ALA A 316 -20.98 -16.14 15.17
C ALA A 316 -21.02 -17.53 15.83
N GLY A 317 -20.09 -18.41 15.44
CA GLY A 317 -20.16 -19.83 15.80
C GLY A 317 -21.47 -20.51 15.33
N ALA A 318 -22.25 -21.04 16.27
CA ALA A 318 -23.55 -21.66 16.00
C ALA A 318 -24.74 -20.68 16.06
N SER A 319 -24.48 -19.44 16.46
CA SER A 319 -25.49 -18.40 16.61
C SER A 319 -25.65 -17.63 15.30
N THR A 320 -26.87 -17.18 15.03
CA THR A 320 -27.17 -16.39 13.82
C THR A 320 -28.26 -15.40 14.16
N PHE A 321 -28.05 -14.15 13.76
CA PHE A 321 -28.95 -13.04 14.03
C PHE A 321 -29.00 -12.08 12.84
N SER A 322 -30.07 -11.30 12.77
CA SER A 322 -30.22 -10.26 11.74
C SER A 322 -29.40 -9.03 12.13
N TYR A 323 -28.80 -8.39 11.14
CA TYR A 323 -28.26 -7.05 11.29
C TYR A 323 -28.84 -6.10 10.25
N THR A 324 -28.88 -4.82 10.60
CA THR A 324 -29.21 -3.74 9.69
C THR A 324 -28.15 -2.65 9.77
N ILE A 325 -28.14 -1.77 8.79
CA ILE A 325 -27.24 -0.61 8.77
C ILE A 325 -28.06 0.67 8.74
N GLU A 326 -27.79 1.56 9.69
CA GLU A 326 -28.35 2.90 9.75
C GLU A 326 -27.22 3.93 9.66
N GLY A 327 -27.02 4.51 8.47
CA GLY A 327 -25.87 5.37 8.18
C GLY A 327 -24.56 4.58 8.33
N ASN A 328 -23.71 5.00 9.28
CA ASN A 328 -22.46 4.32 9.62
C ASN A 328 -22.59 3.42 10.86
N THR A 329 -23.81 3.00 11.23
CA THR A 329 -24.04 2.18 12.42
C THR A 329 -24.48 0.79 12.03
N ILE A 330 -23.77 -0.23 12.52
CA ILE A 330 -24.23 -1.62 12.48
C ILE A 330 -25.17 -1.81 13.65
N ILE A 331 -26.36 -2.35 13.41
CA ILE A 331 -27.33 -2.69 14.45
C ILE A 331 -27.58 -4.19 14.37
N ALA A 332 -27.26 -4.93 15.43
CA ALA A 332 -27.40 -6.38 15.47
C ALA A 332 -27.97 -6.81 16.83
N GLU A 333 -29.10 -7.54 16.83
CA GLU A 333 -29.87 -7.87 18.06
C GLU A 333 -30.24 -6.66 18.94
N GLY A 334 -30.22 -5.44 18.39
CA GLY A 334 -30.49 -4.19 19.12
C GLY A 334 -29.23 -3.47 19.61
N GLU A 335 -28.09 -4.16 19.64
CA GLU A 335 -26.77 -3.60 19.93
C GLU A 335 -26.28 -2.73 18.78
N LYS A 336 -25.57 -1.65 19.09
CA LYS A 336 -25.12 -0.66 18.10
C LYS A 336 -23.61 -0.56 18.06
N THR A 337 -23.05 -0.58 16.86
CA THR A 337 -21.63 -0.30 16.64
C THR A 337 -21.48 0.85 15.65
N HIS A 338 -20.96 1.99 16.11
CA HIS A 338 -20.75 3.18 15.30
C HIS A 338 -19.41 3.13 14.59
N ILE A 339 -19.42 2.99 13.26
CA ILE A 339 -18.19 2.86 12.46
C ILE A 339 -17.48 4.20 12.34
N ILE A 340 -16.20 4.21 12.71
CA ILE A 340 -15.34 5.40 12.74
C ILE A 340 -14.24 5.36 11.67
N TYR A 341 -13.90 4.16 11.19
CA TYR A 341 -12.96 3.88 10.11
C TYR A 341 -13.37 2.60 9.38
N SER A 342 -13.20 2.55 8.06
CA SER A 342 -13.50 1.38 7.25
C SER A 342 -12.52 1.29 6.09
N SER A 343 -12.10 0.07 5.78
CA SER A 343 -11.33 -0.36 4.62
C SER A 343 -11.71 -1.79 4.28
N ASP A 344 -11.22 -2.32 3.15
CA ASP A 344 -11.49 -3.71 2.72
C ASP A 344 -10.98 -4.78 3.70
N SER A 345 -10.03 -4.43 4.58
CA SER A 345 -9.37 -5.39 5.48
C SER A 345 -9.51 -5.09 6.96
N LEU A 346 -9.96 -3.88 7.32
CA LEU A 346 -10.12 -3.40 8.69
C LEU A 346 -11.28 -2.41 8.79
N ILE A 347 -12.18 -2.65 9.74
CA ILE A 347 -13.23 -1.73 10.19
C ILE A 347 -12.99 -1.48 11.68
N LEU A 348 -13.11 -0.22 12.09
CA LEU A 348 -13.10 0.17 13.50
C LEU A 348 -14.45 0.77 13.87
N GLY A 349 -15.01 0.29 14.97
CA GLY A 349 -16.30 0.74 15.48
C GLY A 349 -16.22 1.12 16.94
N LEU A 350 -17.15 1.95 17.39
CA LEU A 350 -17.38 2.26 18.79
C LEU A 350 -18.62 1.53 19.25
N ASP A 351 -18.48 0.77 20.33
CA ASP A 351 -19.60 0.23 21.10
C ASP A 351 -19.93 1.23 22.23
N PRO A 352 -21.06 1.96 22.14
CA PRO A 352 -21.45 2.94 23.14
C PRO A 352 -21.95 2.31 24.45
N GLU A 353 -22.38 1.04 24.42
CA GLU A 353 -22.88 0.34 25.61
C GLU A 353 -21.71 -0.22 26.43
N ALA A 354 -20.72 -0.80 25.74
CA ALA A 354 -19.48 -1.26 26.34
C ALA A 354 -18.48 -0.12 26.63
N GLN A 355 -18.68 1.06 26.03
CA GLN A 355 -17.71 2.17 26.00
C GLN A 355 -16.34 1.69 25.51
N ASP A 356 -16.33 0.97 24.39
CA ASP A 356 -15.14 0.33 23.85
C ASP A 356 -15.01 0.60 22.35
N MET A 357 -13.78 0.58 21.85
CA MET A 357 -13.54 0.47 20.41
C MET A 357 -13.38 -1.00 20.05
N VAL A 358 -14.08 -1.43 19.02
CA VAL A 358 -13.99 -2.79 18.48
C VAL A 358 -13.38 -2.75 17.10
N PHE A 359 -12.68 -3.81 16.72
CA PHE A 359 -12.26 -4.02 15.34
C PHE A 359 -13.07 -5.12 14.66
N PHE A 360 -13.15 -5.05 13.33
CA PHE A 360 -13.42 -6.17 12.45
C PHE A 360 -12.26 -6.22 11.46
N ALA A 361 -11.52 -7.33 11.42
CA ALA A 361 -10.39 -7.49 10.52
C ALA A 361 -10.53 -8.77 9.69
N LYS A 362 -10.23 -8.70 8.39
CA LYS A 362 -10.17 -9.89 7.52
C LYS A 362 -9.06 -10.86 7.95
N HIS A 363 -8.02 -10.32 8.59
CA HIS A 363 -6.86 -11.05 9.03
C HIS A 363 -6.53 -10.69 10.47
N TYR A 364 -7.01 -11.49 11.43
CA TYR A 364 -6.60 -11.39 12.81
C TYR A 364 -6.42 -12.80 13.36
N ASP A 365 -5.25 -13.06 13.94
CA ASP A 365 -4.96 -14.34 14.59
C ASP A 365 -4.10 -14.07 15.82
N LEU A 366 -4.48 -14.70 16.94
CA LEU A 366 -3.74 -14.67 18.19
C LEU A 366 -2.51 -15.63 18.17
N SER A 367 -2.30 -16.37 17.09
CA SER A 367 -1.14 -17.23 16.90
C SER A 367 -0.03 -16.52 16.13
N ARG A 368 1.20 -16.78 16.56
CA ARG A 368 2.42 -16.23 15.93
C ARG A 368 2.59 -16.66 14.48
N GLU A 369 2.03 -17.83 14.12
CA GLU A 369 2.19 -18.49 12.82
C GLU A 369 1.46 -17.75 11.69
N ASN A 370 0.46 -16.92 12.04
CA ASN A 370 -0.39 -16.24 11.07
C ASN A 370 -0.22 -14.71 11.05
N ALA A 371 0.68 -14.16 11.85
CA ALA A 371 1.07 -12.76 11.77
C ALA A 371 1.84 -12.46 10.47
N ALA A 372 1.73 -11.24 9.95
CA ALA A 372 2.68 -10.79 8.93
C ALA A 372 4.02 -10.43 9.58
N ALA A 373 5.11 -10.75 8.89
CA ALA A 373 6.46 -10.37 9.29
C ALA A 373 6.61 -8.85 9.27
N PHE A 374 7.36 -8.31 10.24
CA PHE A 374 8.04 -7.01 10.26
C PHE A 374 9.33 -7.06 9.41
N SER A 375 9.78 -5.89 8.95
CA SER A 375 11.00 -5.74 8.15
C SER A 375 11.85 -4.67 8.81
N ALA A 376 13.07 -5.05 9.21
CA ALA A 376 13.99 -4.09 9.82
C ALA A 376 14.37 -2.97 8.85
N GLU A 377 14.53 -3.29 7.57
CA GLU A 377 14.78 -2.31 6.53
C GLU A 377 13.61 -1.33 6.39
N ALA A 378 12.38 -1.84 6.35
CA ALA A 378 11.18 -1.01 6.23
C ALA A 378 10.95 -0.13 7.48
N LEU A 379 11.40 -0.57 8.66
CA LEU A 379 11.27 0.18 9.91
C LEU A 379 12.36 1.23 10.10
N SER A 380 13.55 0.99 9.57
CA SER A 380 14.70 1.87 9.78
C SER A 380 14.42 3.28 9.24
N ASN A 381 14.55 4.29 10.11
CA ASN A 381 14.27 5.70 9.85
C ASN A 381 12.79 6.04 9.56
N GLN A 382 11.85 5.18 9.97
CA GLN A 382 10.42 5.45 9.82
C GLN A 382 9.77 6.04 11.07
N THR A 383 8.67 6.76 10.83
CA THR A 383 7.80 7.31 11.88
C THR A 383 6.37 6.82 11.73
N LEU A 384 5.77 6.46 12.87
CA LEU A 384 4.54 5.69 12.93
C LEU A 384 3.68 6.20 14.05
N TYR A 385 2.37 6.04 13.90
CA TYR A 385 1.38 6.55 14.81
C TYR A 385 0.48 5.40 15.25
N ALA A 386 0.47 5.12 16.54
CA ALA A 386 -0.33 4.06 17.13
C ALA A 386 -1.46 4.66 17.99
N VAL A 387 -2.67 4.16 17.76
CA VAL A 387 -3.86 4.42 18.58
C VAL A 387 -4.23 3.15 19.34
N MET A 388 -4.45 3.27 20.65
CA MET A 388 -4.77 2.15 21.52
C MET A 388 -5.55 2.58 22.76
N ASP A 389 -6.11 1.62 23.49
CA ASP A 389 -6.65 1.82 24.83
C ASP A 389 -5.57 1.55 25.87
N ASP A 390 -5.16 2.57 26.64
CA ASP A 390 -4.19 2.42 27.73
C ASP A 390 -4.83 1.96 29.04
N ASN A 391 -6.13 1.65 29.05
CA ASN A 391 -6.78 1.26 30.27
C ASN A 391 -6.21 -0.08 30.77
N ALA A 392 -5.36 0.02 31.79
CA ALA A 392 -4.69 -1.10 32.45
C ALA A 392 -5.53 -1.73 33.58
N SER A 393 -6.75 -1.23 33.83
CA SER A 393 -7.61 -1.78 34.89
C SER A 393 -9.10 -1.46 34.69
N GLY A 394 -9.85 -2.45 34.19
CA GLY A 394 -11.29 -2.52 34.31
C GLY A 394 -12.07 -2.34 33.00
N TYR A 395 -13.35 -2.68 33.08
CA TYR A 395 -14.28 -2.71 31.94
C TYR A 395 -14.93 -1.36 31.61
N GLN A 396 -14.61 -0.27 32.33
CA GLN A 396 -15.39 0.97 32.25
C GLN A 396 -14.48 2.19 32.11
N SER A 397 -14.63 2.86 30.97
CA SER A 397 -13.86 3.98 30.44
C SER A 397 -12.62 3.57 29.66
N PRO A 398 -12.59 3.76 28.33
CA PRO A 398 -11.35 3.64 27.57
C PRO A 398 -10.45 4.82 27.93
N GLU A 399 -9.15 4.58 27.94
CA GLU A 399 -8.11 5.59 28.08
C GLU A 399 -7.33 5.66 26.76
N PRO A 400 -7.95 6.21 25.69
CA PRO A 400 -7.30 6.22 24.39
C PRO A 400 -5.97 6.98 24.45
N MET A 401 -4.96 6.43 23.76
CA MET A 401 -3.66 7.06 23.56
C MET A 401 -3.33 7.17 22.08
N LEU A 402 -2.62 8.24 21.72
CA LEU A 402 -1.95 8.40 20.43
C LEU A 402 -0.46 8.57 20.67
N ILE A 403 0.33 7.59 20.19
CA ILE A 403 1.78 7.57 20.35
C ILE A 403 2.45 7.67 18.99
N LYS A 404 3.37 8.63 18.86
CA LYS A 404 4.31 8.72 17.75
C LYS A 404 5.55 7.91 18.07
N GLN A 405 6.02 7.13 17.11
CA GLN A 405 7.15 6.22 17.26
C GLN A 405 8.13 6.46 16.13
N THR A 406 9.39 6.75 16.46
CA THR A 406 10.44 7.00 15.47
C THR A 406 11.54 5.97 15.63
N PHE A 407 11.63 5.08 14.64
CA PHE A 407 12.60 3.99 14.57
C PHE A 407 13.85 4.49 13.85
N LYS A 408 15.00 4.43 14.52
CA LYS A 408 16.29 4.92 13.99
C LYS A 408 17.11 3.74 13.47
N SER A 409 17.91 4.00 12.43
CA SER A 409 18.82 2.99 11.84
C SER A 409 19.90 2.46 12.79
N ASP A 410 20.17 3.14 13.90
CA ASP A 410 21.10 2.71 14.94
C ASP A 410 20.48 1.70 15.94
N GLY A 411 19.27 1.22 15.67
CA GLY A 411 18.54 0.28 16.52
C GLY A 411 17.85 0.94 17.72
N LYS A 412 17.81 2.28 17.79
CA LYS A 412 17.03 3.01 18.81
C LYS A 412 15.64 3.34 18.31
N VAL A 413 14.69 3.38 19.24
CA VAL A 413 13.32 3.84 18.97
C VAL A 413 12.94 4.89 19.99
N VAL A 414 12.30 5.96 19.53
CA VAL A 414 11.79 7.05 20.38
C VAL A 414 10.27 7.01 20.33
N PHE A 415 9.66 7.05 21.50
CA PHE A 415 8.21 7.09 21.66
C PHE A 415 7.83 8.44 22.23
N GLU A 416 6.86 9.10 21.62
CA GLU A 416 6.36 10.41 22.03
C GLU A 416 4.83 10.32 22.17
N SER A 417 4.32 10.56 23.38
CA SER A 417 2.89 10.72 23.58
C SER A 417 2.43 12.05 23.02
N MET A 418 1.46 11.99 22.11
CA MET A 418 0.91 13.18 21.45
C MET A 418 -0.06 13.95 22.35
N LEU A 419 -0.38 13.43 23.55
CA LEU A 419 -1.29 14.07 24.51
C LEU A 419 -0.59 14.98 25.50
N ASN A 420 0.61 14.59 25.94
CA ASN A 420 1.30 15.24 27.06
C ASN A 420 2.77 15.56 26.76
N ASN A 421 3.25 15.30 25.53
CA ASN A 421 4.64 15.46 25.09
C ASN A 421 5.65 14.71 25.96
N GLU A 422 5.22 13.66 26.67
CA GLU A 422 6.14 12.75 27.35
C GLU A 422 6.80 11.85 26.31
N SER A 423 8.09 11.60 26.49
CA SER A 423 8.84 10.70 25.62
C SER A 423 9.75 9.78 26.38
N PHE A 424 10.00 8.61 25.80
CA PHE A 424 11.01 7.67 26.26
C PHE A 424 11.72 7.03 25.09
N GLU A 425 12.90 6.48 25.37
CA GLU A 425 13.72 5.78 24.38
C GLU A 425 13.80 4.29 24.72
N GLY A 426 13.83 3.47 23.68
CA GLY A 426 14.14 2.05 23.76
C GLY A 426 15.08 1.64 22.63
N THR A 427 15.33 0.34 22.52
CA THR A 427 15.97 -0.28 21.38
C THR A 427 14.99 -1.20 20.67
N TRP A 428 15.14 -1.36 19.36
CA TRP A 428 14.29 -2.22 18.56
C TRP A 428 15.14 -3.15 17.68
N SER A 429 14.55 -4.28 17.33
CA SER A 429 15.08 -5.22 16.33
C SER A 429 13.95 -6.03 15.73
N VAL A 430 14.18 -6.64 14.58
CA VAL A 430 13.27 -7.64 14.01
C VAL A 430 14.02 -8.95 13.90
N ASN A 431 13.46 -10.03 14.43
CA ASN A 431 14.08 -11.36 14.33
C ASN A 431 13.80 -12.03 12.98
N ASP A 432 14.41 -13.19 12.74
CA ASP A 432 14.29 -13.94 11.47
C ASP A 432 12.84 -14.37 11.14
N ALA A 433 11.97 -14.45 12.14
CA ALA A 433 10.55 -14.73 11.96
C ALA A 433 9.71 -13.47 11.66
N GLY A 434 10.35 -12.31 11.54
CA GLY A 434 9.68 -11.05 11.34
C GLY A 434 8.94 -10.54 12.58
N VAL A 435 9.32 -10.94 13.79
CA VAL A 435 8.74 -10.40 15.03
C VAL A 435 9.49 -9.14 15.42
N LEU A 436 8.77 -8.04 15.62
CA LEU A 436 9.34 -6.81 16.16
C LEU A 436 9.54 -6.98 17.66
N ILE A 437 10.78 -6.80 18.09
CA ILE A 437 11.21 -6.87 19.49
C ILE A 437 11.63 -5.48 19.93
N VAL A 438 10.97 -4.96 20.95
CA VAL A 438 11.36 -3.69 21.58
C VAL A 438 11.80 -3.94 23.01
N VAL A 439 12.90 -3.29 23.37
CA VAL A 439 13.50 -3.38 24.69
C VAL A 439 13.59 -1.98 25.28
N SER A 440 13.03 -1.81 26.46
CA SER A 440 13.03 -0.55 27.20
C SER A 440 13.52 -0.77 28.62
N VAL A 441 14.02 0.29 29.26
CA VAL A 441 14.49 0.25 30.64
C VAL A 441 13.66 1.23 31.45
N ASP A 442 12.86 0.72 32.38
CA ASP A 442 12.04 1.51 33.30
C ASP A 442 12.43 1.20 34.75
N GLU A 443 12.77 2.26 35.50
CA GLU A 443 13.22 2.17 36.90
C GLU A 443 14.32 1.11 37.17
N GLY A 444 15.17 0.85 36.17
CA GLY A 444 16.25 -0.15 36.24
C GLY A 444 15.84 -1.58 35.90
N ASN A 445 14.58 -1.81 35.53
CA ASN A 445 14.09 -3.08 35.01
C ASN A 445 14.05 -3.05 33.48
N THR A 446 14.63 -4.06 32.85
CA THR A 446 14.52 -4.26 31.41
C THR A 446 13.19 -4.93 31.09
N LYS A 447 12.40 -4.33 30.19
CA LYS A 447 11.20 -4.92 29.62
C LYS A 447 11.47 -5.26 28.16
N THR A 448 11.04 -6.45 27.73
CA THR A 448 11.12 -6.90 26.35
C THR A 448 9.72 -7.25 25.88
N GLU A 449 9.34 -6.71 24.73
CA GLU A 449 7.99 -6.80 24.19
C GLU A 449 8.04 -7.28 22.75
N HIS A 450 7.11 -8.16 22.42
CA HIS A 450 7.03 -8.78 21.10
C HIS A 450 5.75 -8.34 20.43
N TYR A 451 5.87 -7.89 19.20
CA TYR A 451 4.77 -7.35 18.44
C TYR A 451 4.51 -8.17 17.19
N TYR A 452 3.23 -8.25 16.81
CA TYR A 452 2.71 -9.06 15.71
C TYR A 452 1.67 -8.26 14.93
N ARG A 453 1.87 -8.02 13.65
CA ARG A 453 0.91 -7.26 12.82
C ARG A 453 -0.02 -8.17 12.03
N SER A 454 -1.22 -7.65 11.74
CA SER A 454 -2.15 -8.29 10.80
C SER A 454 -1.53 -8.38 9.40
N LYS A 455 -2.01 -9.34 8.61
CA LYS A 455 -1.62 -9.52 7.18
C LYS A 455 -2.23 -8.47 6.26
N SER A 456 -2.84 -7.42 6.81
CA SER A 456 -3.40 -6.33 6.01
C SER A 456 -2.28 -5.60 5.25
N THR A 457 -2.59 -5.25 4.00
CA THR A 457 -1.78 -4.37 3.16
C THR A 457 -2.26 -2.92 3.22
N ALA A 458 -3.30 -2.62 4.00
CA ALA A 458 -3.83 -1.28 4.15
C ALA A 458 -2.89 -0.40 4.98
N ASP A 459 -2.96 0.92 4.74
CA ASP A 459 -2.20 1.94 5.48
C ASP A 459 -2.52 1.99 6.97
N VAL A 460 -3.71 1.50 7.34
CA VAL A 460 -4.16 1.34 8.72
C VAL A 460 -4.36 -0.14 8.97
N TYR A 461 -3.62 -0.68 9.93
CA TYR A 461 -3.64 -2.11 10.23
C TYR A 461 -3.54 -2.33 11.74
N LEU A 462 -3.92 -3.54 12.15
CA LEU A 462 -3.88 -3.95 13.55
C LEU A 462 -2.52 -4.51 13.88
N VAL A 463 -2.05 -4.18 15.08
CA VAL A 463 -0.94 -4.86 15.71
C VAL A 463 -1.29 -5.26 17.10
N ARG A 464 -0.75 -6.39 17.49
CA ARG A 464 -0.91 -6.98 18.79
C ARG A 464 0.42 -6.98 19.52
N ALA A 465 0.44 -6.45 20.73
CA ALA A 465 1.55 -6.62 21.66
C ALA A 465 1.31 -7.87 22.53
N GLU A 466 2.28 -8.77 22.59
CA GLU A 466 2.32 -9.84 23.60
C GLU A 466 2.97 -9.28 24.87
N LEU A 467 2.14 -8.73 25.78
CA LEU A 467 2.53 -8.26 27.11
C LEU A 467 1.99 -9.22 28.19
N ASN A 468 1.87 -8.75 29.44
CA ASN A 468 1.11 -9.47 30.47
C ASN A 468 -0.37 -9.68 30.07
N HIS A 469 -0.90 -8.82 29.20
CA HIS A 469 -2.21 -8.88 28.57
C HIS A 469 -2.04 -8.63 27.07
N THR A 470 -2.93 -9.19 26.24
CA THR A 470 -2.92 -8.90 24.81
C THR A 470 -3.46 -7.49 24.58
N LEU A 471 -2.66 -6.61 23.95
CA LEU A 471 -3.07 -5.25 23.65
C LEU A 471 -3.11 -5.05 22.13
N PRO A 472 -4.29 -4.87 21.52
CA PRO A 472 -4.39 -4.47 20.13
C PRO A 472 -4.16 -2.95 20.00
N MET A 473 -3.54 -2.58 18.90
CA MET A 473 -3.25 -1.21 18.51
C MET A 473 -3.62 -1.05 17.04
N VAL A 474 -4.17 0.10 16.69
CA VAL A 474 -4.26 0.54 15.30
C VAL A 474 -2.99 1.30 14.99
N VAL A 475 -2.32 0.97 13.89
CA VAL A 475 -1.09 1.67 13.49
C VAL A 475 -1.14 2.11 12.04
N THR A 476 -0.59 3.29 11.77
CA THR A 476 -0.42 3.88 10.45
C THR A 476 0.80 4.80 10.38
N THR A 477 1.31 5.09 9.18
CA THR A 477 2.31 6.13 8.92
C THR A 477 1.70 7.53 8.83
N ASN A 478 0.38 7.63 8.65
CA ASN A 478 -0.30 8.89 8.47
C ASN A 478 -0.79 9.46 9.82
N TYR A 479 -0.19 10.57 10.24
CA TYR A 479 -0.56 11.25 11.48
C TYR A 479 -2.02 11.68 11.52
N GLU A 480 -2.54 12.27 10.44
CA GLU A 480 -3.91 12.80 10.39
C GLU A 480 -4.93 11.66 10.47
N THR A 481 -4.66 10.52 9.83
CA THR A 481 -5.49 9.32 9.96
C THR A 481 -5.50 8.80 11.39
N ALA A 482 -4.33 8.64 12.01
CA ALA A 482 -4.24 8.20 13.40
C ALA A 482 -4.95 9.18 14.35
N LYS A 483 -4.79 10.48 14.13
CA LYS A 483 -5.45 11.53 14.89
C LYS A 483 -6.97 11.49 14.72
N ALA A 484 -7.48 11.28 13.52
CA ALA A 484 -8.92 11.20 13.26
C ALA A 484 -9.56 9.98 13.94
N ILE A 485 -8.85 8.84 13.99
CA ILE A 485 -9.29 7.66 14.73
C ILE A 485 -9.27 7.95 16.24
N PHE A 486 -8.16 8.50 16.74
CA PHE A 486 -7.98 8.86 18.14
C PHE A 486 -9.07 9.84 18.64
N ASP A 487 -9.33 10.92 17.90
CA ASP A 487 -10.31 11.95 18.29
C ASP A 487 -11.74 11.39 18.38
N LYS A 488 -12.04 10.33 17.63
CA LYS A 488 -13.34 9.62 17.68
C LYS A 488 -13.40 8.57 18.78
N PHE A 489 -12.26 8.00 19.19
CA PHE A 489 -12.18 7.01 20.27
C PHE A 489 -12.43 7.62 21.66
N VAL A 490 -12.37 8.95 21.79
CA VAL A 490 -12.75 9.64 23.03
C VAL A 490 -14.28 9.64 23.17
N PHE A 491 -14.80 8.93 24.17
CA PHE A 491 -16.24 8.89 24.53
C PHE A 491 -16.72 10.13 25.30
#